data_AF-A0A3D3IVK2-F1
#
_entry.id   AF-A0A3D3IVK2-F1
#
_cell.length_a   1.000
_cell.length_b   1.000
_cell.length_c   1.000
_cell.angle_alpha   90.00
_cell.angle_beta   90.00
_cell.angle_gamma   90.00
#
_symmetry.space_group_name_H-M   'P 1'
#
loop_
_entity.id
_entity.type
_entity.pdbx_description
1 polymer ?
#
loop_
_entity_poly.entity_id
_entity_poly.type
_entity_poly.pdbx_seq_one_letter_code
_entity_poly.pdbx_strand_id
1 'polypeptide(L)'
;MIRKRTVFMALVAASLWGAAAVAAEKTIELPVLTSPKAINDVITADDLVMQEFPSHRVKGDMLRDSTQIIGQAAKRQLLAGKPIRLIDLRREQLVQRGENVALIYRNGTLEITATGKAMESGALDDIIRVTNNNSNRTVDATITGPKQVEIRE
;
A
#
# COMPACT_ATOMS: atom_id res chain seq x y z
N MET A 1 -20.27 -11.44 -67.44
CA MET A 1 -20.67 -12.68 -68.14
C MET A 1 -19.80 -13.82 -67.59
N ILE A 2 -20.27 -14.55 -66.57
CA ILE A 2 -20.68 -16.00 -66.62
C ILE A 2 -19.45 -16.96 -66.73
N ARG A 3 -18.97 -17.56 -65.62
CA ARG A 3 -19.31 -18.91 -65.02
C ARG A 3 -18.44 -20.04 -65.68
N LYS A 4 -17.79 -21.03 -65.04
CA LYS A 4 -17.99 -21.90 -63.85
C LYS A 4 -16.63 -22.59 -63.46
N ARG A 5 -16.25 -22.69 -62.17
CA ARG A 5 -16.29 -23.85 -61.21
C ARG A 5 -15.42 -25.09 -61.55
N THR A 6 -14.51 -25.48 -60.62
CA THR A 6 -14.31 -26.81 -59.98
C THR A 6 -13.19 -26.65 -58.91
N VAL A 7 -13.51 -26.47 -57.62
CA VAL A 7 -13.54 -27.46 -56.50
C VAL A 7 -12.20 -28.16 -56.21
N PHE A 8 -11.60 -27.88 -55.05
CA PHE A 8 -11.12 -28.91 -54.12
C PHE A 8 -11.29 -28.42 -52.68
N MET A 9 -12.12 -29.16 -51.96
CA MET A 9 -12.61 -28.91 -50.61
C MET A 9 -11.74 -29.74 -49.66
N ALA A 10 -10.91 -29.10 -48.83
CA ALA A 10 -10.20 -29.78 -47.75
C ALA A 10 -11.07 -29.74 -46.49
N LEU A 11 -11.57 -30.92 -46.15
CA LEU A 11 -12.45 -31.23 -45.05
C LEU A 11 -11.58 -31.50 -43.81
N VAL A 12 -11.61 -30.63 -42.80
CA VAL A 12 -11.12 -30.96 -41.46
C VAL A 12 -12.34 -31.19 -40.58
N ALA A 13 -12.72 -32.46 -40.47
CA ALA A 13 -13.60 -32.92 -39.41
C ALA A 13 -12.75 -33.13 -38.16
N ALA A 14 -12.88 -32.26 -37.17
CA ALA A 14 -12.43 -32.51 -35.82
C ALA A 14 -13.64 -32.40 -34.87
N SER A 15 -14.28 -33.56 -34.71
CA SER A 15 -14.83 -34.09 -33.46
C SER A 15 -15.55 -33.14 -32.48
N LEU A 16 -16.88 -33.29 -32.49
CA LEU A 16 -17.83 -33.30 -31.38
C LEU A 16 -17.36 -32.83 -29.99
N TRP A 17 -18.15 -31.89 -29.45
CA TRP A 17 -18.77 -31.96 -28.12
C TRP A 17 -17.87 -32.34 -26.95
N GLY A 18 -17.17 -31.33 -26.46
CA GLY A 18 -16.77 -31.23 -25.05
C GLY A 18 -17.13 -29.85 -24.57
N ALA A 19 -18.41 -29.59 -24.30
CA ALA A 19 -18.81 -28.51 -23.41
C ALA A 19 -18.30 -28.88 -22.00
N ALA A 20 -17.00 -28.69 -21.78
CA ALA A 20 -16.51 -28.43 -20.44
C ALA A 20 -17.10 -27.07 -20.10
N ALA A 21 -18.27 -27.10 -19.47
CA ALA A 21 -18.64 -26.04 -18.55
C ALA A 21 -17.46 -25.96 -17.59
N VAL A 22 -16.54 -25.03 -17.87
CA VAL A 22 -15.51 -24.63 -16.91
C VAL A 22 -16.36 -24.20 -15.73
N ALA A 23 -16.41 -25.04 -14.69
CA ALA A 23 -17.13 -24.71 -13.47
C ALA A 23 -16.71 -23.28 -13.15
N ALA A 24 -17.67 -22.36 -13.10
CA ALA A 24 -17.39 -20.97 -12.80
C ALA A 24 -16.85 -20.95 -11.37
N GLU A 25 -15.54 -21.18 -11.24
CA GLU A 25 -14.85 -21.20 -9.96
C GLU A 25 -15.01 -19.79 -9.43
N LYS A 26 -15.76 -19.66 -8.33
CA LYS A 26 -16.03 -18.38 -7.69
C LYS A 26 -14.70 -17.67 -7.52
N THR A 27 -14.53 -16.58 -8.25
CA THR A 27 -13.30 -15.79 -8.29
C THR A 27 -13.49 -14.59 -7.38
N ILE A 28 -12.42 -14.13 -6.75
CA ILE A 28 -12.43 -12.97 -5.86
C ILE A 28 -11.32 -12.06 -6.34
N GLU A 29 -11.64 -10.80 -6.58
CA GLU A 29 -10.66 -9.77 -6.89
C GLU A 29 -9.92 -9.38 -5.62
N LEU A 30 -8.59 -9.33 -5.72
CA LEU A 30 -7.72 -8.88 -4.66
C LEU A 30 -6.73 -7.84 -5.20
N PRO A 31 -6.45 -6.76 -4.43
CA PRO A 31 -5.35 -5.86 -4.73
C PRO A 31 -4.01 -6.58 -4.58
N VAL A 32 -3.18 -6.47 -5.62
CA VAL A 32 -1.80 -6.95 -5.65
C VAL A 32 -0.86 -5.83 -6.06
N LEU A 33 0.41 -5.96 -5.66
CA LEU A 33 1.44 -5.01 -6.06
C LEU A 33 1.86 -5.21 -7.52
N THR A 34 2.01 -4.10 -8.25
CA THR A 34 2.60 -4.08 -9.60
C THR A 34 4.12 -4.27 -9.57
N SER A 35 4.80 -3.77 -8.54
CA SER A 35 6.24 -3.89 -8.30
C SER A 35 6.56 -4.32 -6.87
N PRO A 36 7.69 -4.99 -6.61
CA PRO A 36 8.10 -5.30 -5.24
C PRO A 36 8.28 -4.02 -4.41
N LYS A 37 7.95 -4.10 -3.11
CA LYS A 37 8.11 -3.01 -2.13
C LYS A 37 9.06 -3.45 -1.03
N ALA A 38 10.04 -2.61 -0.71
CA ALA A 38 10.98 -2.86 0.37
C ALA A 38 10.32 -2.62 1.74
N ILE A 39 11.02 -3.01 2.80
CA ILE A 39 10.59 -2.66 4.16
C ILE A 39 10.53 -1.13 4.31
N ASN A 40 9.49 -0.64 4.96
CA ASN A 40 9.18 0.78 5.17
C ASN A 40 8.70 1.55 3.93
N ASP A 41 8.67 0.95 2.75
CA ASP A 41 8.11 1.61 1.56
C ASP A 41 6.62 1.82 1.71
N VAL A 42 6.16 3.01 1.35
CA VAL A 42 4.74 3.38 1.31
C VAL A 42 4.10 2.82 0.06
N ILE A 43 2.91 2.26 0.22
CA ILE A 43 2.09 1.75 -0.87
C ILE A 43 1.13 2.85 -1.30
N THR A 44 1.21 3.22 -2.58
CA THR A 44 0.34 4.22 -3.21
C THR A 44 -0.72 3.53 -4.07
N ALA A 45 -1.69 4.29 -4.57
CA ALA A 45 -2.74 3.75 -5.45
C ALA A 45 -2.16 3.19 -6.76
N ASP A 46 -1.11 3.82 -7.30
CA ASP A 46 -0.48 3.42 -8.56
C ASP A 46 0.32 2.11 -8.44
N ASP A 47 0.65 1.71 -7.21
CA ASP A 47 1.33 0.45 -6.94
C ASP A 47 0.36 -0.74 -6.93
N LEU A 48 -0.96 -0.50 -6.97
CA LEU A 48 -1.97 -1.52 -6.79
C LEU A 48 -2.76 -1.79 -8.08
N VAL A 49 -2.95 -3.08 -8.36
CA VAL A 49 -3.84 -3.56 -9.43
C VAL A 49 -4.75 -4.64 -8.86
N MET A 50 -6.01 -4.65 -9.29
CA MET A 50 -6.94 -5.72 -8.94
C MET A 50 -6.66 -6.92 -9.82
N GLN A 51 -6.43 -8.08 -9.19
CA GLN A 51 -6.22 -9.34 -9.88
C GLN A 51 -7.19 -10.39 -9.34
N GLU A 52 -7.73 -11.19 -10.26
CA GLU A 52 -8.65 -12.28 -9.93
C GLU A 52 -7.90 -13.49 -9.37
N PHE A 53 -8.37 -13.99 -8.22
CA PHE A 53 -7.90 -15.22 -7.60
C PHE A 53 -9.04 -16.21 -7.39
N PRO A 54 -8.83 -17.53 -7.62
CA PRO A 54 -9.81 -18.53 -7.25
C PRO A 54 -10.13 -18.46 -5.75
N SER A 55 -11.41 -18.43 -5.38
CA SER A 55 -11.84 -18.22 -3.98
C SER A 55 -11.21 -19.19 -2.98
N HIS A 56 -10.92 -20.44 -3.38
CA HIS A 56 -10.27 -21.43 -2.53
C HIS A 56 -8.82 -21.08 -2.15
N ARG A 57 -8.15 -20.19 -2.90
CA ARG A 57 -6.79 -19.68 -2.59
C ARG A 57 -6.81 -18.41 -1.74
N VAL A 58 -7.97 -17.77 -1.64
CA VAL A 58 -8.13 -16.53 -0.88
C VAL A 58 -8.29 -16.86 0.59
N LYS A 59 -7.29 -16.48 1.38
CA LYS A 59 -7.33 -16.60 2.83
C LYS A 59 -8.08 -15.41 3.44
N GLY A 60 -8.65 -15.60 4.63
CA GLY A 60 -9.45 -14.57 5.31
C GLY A 60 -8.65 -13.32 5.74
N ASP A 61 -7.33 -13.44 5.85
CA ASP A 61 -6.40 -12.36 6.23
C ASP A 61 -5.95 -11.47 5.04
N MET A 62 -6.35 -11.83 3.81
CA MET A 62 -6.06 -11.05 2.62
C MET A 62 -6.98 -9.83 2.52
N LEU A 63 -6.38 -8.67 2.28
CA LEU A 63 -7.11 -7.42 2.10
C LEU A 63 -7.77 -7.44 0.72
N ARG A 64 -9.06 -7.11 0.68
CA ARG A 64 -9.87 -7.02 -0.56
C ARG A 64 -10.03 -5.59 -1.04
N ASP A 65 -9.94 -4.65 -0.11
CA ASP A 65 -10.14 -3.23 -0.35
C ASP A 65 -8.78 -2.53 -0.43
N SER A 66 -8.51 -1.88 -1.56
CA SER A 66 -7.27 -1.13 -1.77
C SER A 66 -7.14 0.08 -0.82
N THR A 67 -8.25 0.64 -0.35
CA THR A 67 -8.23 1.79 0.59
C THR A 67 -7.60 1.44 1.93
N GLN A 68 -7.62 0.17 2.33
CA GLN A 68 -6.98 -0.32 3.55
C GLN A 68 -5.46 -0.48 3.40
N ILE A 69 -4.96 -0.40 2.18
CA ILE A 69 -3.56 -0.65 1.80
C ILE A 69 -2.86 0.67 1.47
N ILE A 70 -3.55 1.58 0.79
CA ILE A 70 -3.01 2.88 0.38
C ILE A 70 -2.61 3.70 1.63
N GLY A 71 -1.42 4.29 1.60
CA GLY A 71 -0.85 5.07 2.70
C GLY A 71 -0.30 4.22 3.85
N GLN A 72 -0.35 2.89 3.75
CA GLN A 72 0.36 2.01 4.65
C GLN A 72 1.80 1.80 4.16
N ALA A 73 2.70 1.56 5.11
CA ALA A 73 4.06 1.14 4.83
C ALA A 73 4.19 -0.39 4.94
N ALA A 74 5.04 -0.97 4.10
CA ALA A 74 5.36 -2.37 4.14
C ALA A 74 6.15 -2.73 5.42
N LYS A 75 5.63 -3.65 6.23
CA LYS A 75 6.31 -4.13 7.45
C LYS A 75 7.45 -5.09 7.14
N ARG A 76 7.45 -5.69 5.94
CA ARG A 76 8.45 -6.62 5.40
C ARG A 76 8.53 -6.43 3.89
N GLN A 77 9.50 -7.06 3.24
CA GLN A 77 9.55 -7.08 1.78
C GLN A 77 8.28 -7.72 1.19
N LEU A 78 7.61 -6.99 0.31
CA LEU A 78 6.44 -7.45 -0.43
C LEU A 78 6.82 -7.72 -1.88
N LEU A 79 6.26 -8.79 -2.44
CA LEU A 79 6.52 -9.21 -3.81
C LEU A 79 5.37 -8.80 -4.73
N ALA A 80 5.69 -8.48 -5.98
CA ALA A 80 4.70 -8.21 -7.01
C ALA A 80 3.79 -9.42 -7.28
N GLY A 81 2.53 -9.17 -7.65
CA GLY A 81 1.55 -10.19 -8.02
C GLY A 81 1.06 -11.09 -6.87
N LYS A 82 1.46 -10.81 -5.62
CA LYS A 82 0.97 -11.53 -4.44
C LYS A 82 -0.10 -10.73 -3.71
N PRO A 83 -1.19 -11.37 -3.24
CA PRO A 83 -2.16 -10.74 -2.37
C PRO A 83 -1.52 -10.21 -1.08
N ILE A 84 -1.89 -9.00 -0.71
CA ILE A 84 -1.40 -8.32 0.49
C ILE A 84 -2.27 -8.70 1.69
N ARG A 85 -1.63 -8.92 2.84
CA ARG A 85 -2.32 -9.20 4.10
C ARG A 85 -2.14 -8.06 5.08
N LEU A 86 -3.10 -7.91 5.99
CA LEU A 86 -3.04 -6.84 6.99
C LEU A 86 -1.78 -6.92 7.88
N ILE A 87 -1.35 -8.14 8.23
CA ILE A 87 -0.14 -8.37 9.05
C ILE A 87 1.17 -7.96 8.37
N ASP A 88 1.13 -7.77 7.05
CA ASP A 88 2.28 -7.35 6.25
C ASP A 88 2.41 -5.83 6.17
N LEU A 89 1.41 -5.10 6.69
CA LEU A 89 1.32 -3.65 6.67
C LEU A 89 1.51 -3.04 8.06
N ARG A 90 1.83 -1.76 8.07
CA ARG A 90 1.86 -0.90 9.26
C ARG A 90 1.62 0.55 8.82
N ARG A 91 1.18 1.40 9.76
CA ARG A 91 1.11 2.85 9.49
C ARG A 91 2.49 3.36 9.05
N GLU A 92 2.50 4.26 8.07
CA GLU A 92 3.72 4.95 7.66
C GLU A 92 4.30 5.69 8.86
N GLN A 93 5.57 5.38 9.18
CA GLN A 93 6.29 6.12 10.21
C GLN A 93 6.87 7.38 9.58
N LEU A 94 6.23 8.51 9.86
CA LEU A 94 6.67 9.82 9.37
C LEU A 94 7.87 10.37 10.15
N VAL A 95 8.08 9.85 11.37
CA VAL A 95 9.22 10.18 12.23
C VAL A 95 9.80 8.90 12.83
N GLN A 96 11.12 8.80 12.82
CA GLN A 96 11.87 7.72 13.44
C GLN A 96 12.59 8.17 14.72
N ARG A 97 12.74 7.26 15.68
CA ARG A 97 13.55 7.50 16.87
C ARG A 97 14.98 7.88 16.48
N GLY A 98 15.46 8.97 17.07
CA GLY A 98 16.78 9.54 16.86
C GLY A 98 16.87 10.48 15.66
N GLU A 99 15.80 10.64 14.90
CA GLU A 99 15.73 11.54 13.75
C GLU A 99 15.66 13.00 14.18
N ASN A 100 16.28 13.89 13.39
CA ASN A 100 16.13 15.33 13.57
C ASN A 100 14.78 15.76 12.98
N VAL A 101 13.97 16.42 13.80
CA VAL A 101 12.63 16.90 13.44
C VAL A 101 12.50 18.40 13.65
N ALA A 102 11.60 19.02 12.89
CA ALA A 102 11.15 20.39 13.11
C ALA A 102 10.08 20.39 14.21
N LEU A 103 10.34 21.08 15.31
CA LEU A 103 9.38 21.34 16.37
C LEU A 103 8.69 22.66 16.06
N ILE A 104 7.39 22.61 15.87
CA ILE A 104 6.56 23.77 15.63
C ILE A 104 5.73 24.01 16.89
N TYR A 105 5.72 25.25 17.36
CA TYR A 105 4.81 25.71 18.39
C TYR A 105 3.94 26.82 17.81
N ARG A 106 2.62 26.68 17.96
CA ARG A 106 1.65 27.66 17.47
C ARG A 106 0.80 28.19 18.61
N ASN A 107 0.68 29.52 18.67
CA ASN A 107 -0.22 30.20 19.59
C ASN A 107 -0.84 31.41 18.90
N GLY A 108 -2.10 31.29 18.46
CA GLY A 108 -2.75 32.30 17.64
C GLY A 108 -2.03 32.51 16.31
N THR A 109 -1.53 33.71 16.06
CA THR A 109 -0.74 34.05 14.85
C THR A 109 0.76 33.83 15.02
N LEU A 110 1.23 33.48 16.22
CA LEU A 110 2.65 33.20 16.49
C LEU A 110 2.97 31.76 16.12
N GLU A 111 3.95 31.58 15.22
CA GLU A 111 4.56 30.29 14.92
C GLU A 111 6.05 30.35 15.25
N ILE A 112 6.51 29.42 16.09
CA ILE A 112 7.92 29.27 16.44
C ILE A 112 8.39 27.91 15.93
N THR A 113 9.47 27.90 15.14
CA THR A 113 10.11 26.68 14.68
C THR A 113 11.46 26.49 15.37
N ALA A 114 11.69 25.29 15.88
CA ALA A 114 12.97 24.86 16.44
C ALA A 114 13.36 23.49 15.88
N THR A 115 14.62 23.12 16.07
CA THR A 115 15.09 21.77 15.75
C THR A 115 15.19 20.93 17.01
N GLY A 116 14.86 19.65 16.90
CA GLY A 116 15.06 18.71 18.00
C GLY A 116 15.19 17.29 17.50
N LYS A 117 15.37 16.38 18.45
CA LYS A 117 15.62 14.97 18.21
C LYS A 117 14.45 14.14 18.71
N ALA A 118 13.83 13.38 17.83
CA ALA A 118 12.76 12.47 18.19
C ALA A 118 13.30 11.36 19.11
N MET A 119 12.63 11.12 20.22
CA MET A 119 12.98 10.05 21.16
C MET A 119 12.24 8.75 20.85
N GLU A 120 11.17 8.85 20.06
CA GLU A 120 10.26 7.77 19.70
C GLU A 120 9.93 7.84 18.20
N SER A 121 9.56 6.71 17.61
CA SER A 121 9.06 6.66 16.23
C SER A 121 7.55 6.73 16.25
N GLY A 122 6.94 7.37 15.26
CA GLY A 122 5.48 7.47 15.17
C GLY A 122 4.99 7.75 13.75
N ALA A 123 3.69 7.57 13.57
CA ALA A 123 2.95 7.93 12.37
C ALA A 123 2.27 9.30 12.56
N LEU A 124 1.57 9.76 11.52
CA LEU A 124 0.73 10.96 11.62
C LEU A 124 -0.19 10.90 12.85
N ASP A 125 -0.36 12.03 13.53
CA ASP A 125 -1.18 12.22 14.73
C ASP A 125 -0.72 11.46 15.99
N ASP A 126 0.37 10.70 15.93
CA ASP A 126 0.95 10.10 17.14
C ASP A 126 1.65 11.18 17.99
N ILE A 127 1.50 11.07 19.32
CA ILE A 127 2.24 11.90 20.28
C ILE A 127 3.57 11.19 20.58
N ILE A 128 4.67 11.91 20.37
CA ILE A 128 6.03 11.43 20.64
C ILE A 128 6.80 12.42 21.51
N ARG A 129 7.73 11.89 22.30
CA ARG A 129 8.71 12.71 23.02
C ARG A 129 9.81 13.21 22.10
N VAL A 130 10.14 14.48 22.21
CA VAL A 130 11.18 15.13 21.40
C VAL A 130 12.06 15.99 22.29
N THR A 131 13.38 15.86 22.14
CA THR A 131 14.35 16.71 22.85
C THR A 131 14.69 17.91 21.99
N ASN A 132 14.48 19.12 22.49
CA ASN A 132 14.89 20.34 21.80
C ASN A 132 16.42 20.48 21.84
N ASN A 133 17.06 20.62 20.69
CA ASN A 133 18.52 20.65 20.60
C ASN A 133 19.14 21.94 21.18
N ASN A 134 18.37 23.03 21.27
CA ASN A 134 18.85 24.31 21.79
C ASN A 134 18.79 24.37 23.31
N SER A 135 17.74 23.82 23.92
CA SER A 135 17.50 23.90 25.37
C SER A 135 17.76 22.60 26.13
N ASN A 136 17.99 21.49 25.42
CA ASN A 136 18.07 20.14 25.97
C ASN A 136 16.84 19.70 26.78
N ARG A 137 15.70 20.38 26.63
CA ARG A 137 14.43 20.00 27.26
C ARG A 137 13.68 19.00 26.40
N THR A 138 13.08 18.00 27.04
CA THR A 138 12.14 17.06 26.40
C THR A 138 10.73 17.61 26.48
N VAL A 139 10.03 17.59 25.35
CA VAL A 139 8.63 18.01 25.22
C VAL A 139 7.83 16.93 24.51
N ASP A 140 6.53 16.87 24.79
CA ASP A 140 5.60 16.04 24.05
C ASP A 140 5.10 16.83 22.83
N ALA A 141 5.13 16.18 21.66
CA ALA A 141 4.70 16.80 20.41
C ALA A 141 3.93 15.79 19.56
N THR A 142 2.96 16.28 18.80
CA THR A 142 2.15 15.49 17.86
C THR A 142 2.81 15.52 16.48
N ILE A 143 2.96 14.37 15.83
CA ILE A 143 3.50 14.30 14.47
C ILE A 143 2.47 14.89 13.49
N THR A 144 2.86 15.95 12.78
CA THR A 144 2.01 16.63 11.80
C THR A 144 2.44 16.38 10.36
N GLY A 145 3.63 15.80 10.15
CA GLY A 145 4.13 15.48 8.82
C GLY A 145 5.50 14.80 8.85
N PRO A 146 6.08 14.51 7.67
CA PRO A 146 7.42 13.93 7.57
C PRO A 146 8.44 14.80 8.30
N LYS A 147 9.11 14.24 9.30
CA LYS A 147 10.11 14.96 10.14
C LYS A 147 9.56 16.24 10.81
N GLN A 148 8.25 16.33 11.02
CA GLN A 148 7.61 17.52 11.57
C GLN A 148 6.70 17.15 12.74
N VAL A 149 6.85 17.89 13.84
CA VAL A 149 6.04 17.72 15.05
C VAL A 149 5.54 19.07 15.55
N GLU A 150 4.36 19.08 16.14
CA GLU A 150 3.74 20.26 16.75
C GLU A 150 3.55 20.05 18.25
N ILE A 151 4.03 21.00 19.05
CA ILE A 151 3.83 21.00 20.49
C ILE A 151 2.39 21.45 20.76
N ARG A 152 1.63 20.64 21.50
CA ARG A 152 0.31 21.02 22.00
C ARG A 152 0.41 21.32 23.50
N GLU A 153 -0.01 22.52 23.89
CA GLU A 153 -0.22 22.93 25.29
C GLU A 153 -1.60 22.51 25.80
#